data_AF-A0A6B1AIW0-F1
#
_entry.id   AF-A0A6B1AIW0-F1
#
_cell.length_a   1.000
_cell.length_b   1.000
_cell.length_c   1.000
_cell.angle_alpha   90.00
_cell.angle_beta   90.00
_cell.angle_gamma   90.00
#
_symmetry.space_group_name_H-M   'P 1'
#
loop_
_entity.id
_entity.type
_entity.pdbx_description
1 polymer ?
#
loop_
_entity_poly.entity_id
_entity_poly.type
_entity_poly.pdbx_seq_one_letter_code
_entity_poly.pdbx_strand_id
1 'polypeptide(L)'
;MSEPSKEFEFETAIRELEGIVAGLDREGIGLDEAIALFEQGIERLGEARNWLETASGRVEELIASSTGELEARPLEGVEAPDGKPEDRSEREP
;
A
#
# COMPACT_ATOMS: atom_id res chain seq x y z
N MET A 1 11.32 -11.04 -23.91
CA MET A 1 10.45 -11.70 -22.91
C MET A 1 10.00 -10.60 -21.99
N SER A 2 8.73 -10.22 -22.03
CA SER A 2 8.19 -9.08 -21.27
C SER A 2 8.26 -9.41 -19.78
N GLU A 3 8.67 -8.45 -18.95
CA GLU A 3 8.55 -8.59 -17.49
C GLU A 3 7.11 -8.98 -17.16
N PRO A 4 6.85 -9.97 -16.29
CA PRO A 4 5.50 -10.23 -15.80
C PRO A 4 5.00 -8.91 -15.23
N SER A 5 4.05 -8.32 -15.94
CA SER A 5 3.54 -6.99 -15.63
C SER A 5 2.85 -7.13 -14.28
N LYS A 6 3.10 -6.24 -13.31
CA LYS A 6 2.45 -6.30 -11.99
C LYS A 6 0.92 -6.47 -12.06
N GLU A 7 0.32 -5.99 -13.14
CA GLU A 7 -1.08 -6.16 -13.50
C GLU A 7 -1.50 -7.64 -13.67
N PHE A 8 -0.63 -8.46 -14.26
CA PHE A 8 -0.80 -9.91 -14.37
C PHE A 8 -0.79 -10.63 -13.01
N GLU A 9 -0.03 -10.11 -12.03
CA GLU A 9 -0.01 -10.67 -10.67
C GLU A 9 -1.32 -10.37 -9.93
N PHE A 10 -1.84 -9.13 -10.03
CA PHE A 10 -3.12 -8.77 -9.41
C PHE A 10 -4.30 -9.53 -10.01
N GLU A 11 -4.40 -9.59 -11.34
CA GLU A 11 -5.46 -10.37 -12.01
C GLU A 11 -5.40 -11.87 -11.69
N THR A 12 -4.19 -12.39 -11.44
CA THR A 12 -4.03 -13.78 -11.00
C THR A 12 -4.53 -13.97 -9.58
N ALA A 13 -4.16 -13.09 -8.64
CA ALA A 13 -4.64 -13.14 -7.26
C ALA A 13 -6.18 -13.05 -7.16
N ILE A 14 -6.80 -12.19 -7.99
CA ILE A 14 -8.27 -12.09 -8.05
C ILE A 14 -8.90 -13.38 -8.59
N ARG A 15 -8.37 -13.95 -9.67
CA ARG A 15 -8.88 -15.23 -10.23
C ARG A 15 -8.77 -16.38 -9.23
N GLU A 16 -7.69 -16.43 -8.46
CA GLU A 16 -7.53 -17.44 -7.41
C GLU A 16 -8.57 -17.26 -6.30
N LEU A 17 -8.83 -16.02 -5.86
CA LEU A 17 -9.89 -15.71 -4.90
C LEU A 17 -11.28 -16.10 -5.40
N GLU A 18 -11.60 -15.82 -6.66
CA GLU A 18 -12.86 -16.24 -7.29
C GLU A 18 -13.01 -17.77 -7.29
N GLY A 19 -11.93 -18.50 -7.56
CA GLY A 19 -11.89 -19.95 -7.48
C GLY A 19 -12.15 -20.48 -6.06
N ILE A 20 -11.58 -19.83 -5.04
CA ILE A 20 -11.81 -20.17 -3.62
C ILE A 20 -13.27 -19.94 -3.25
N VAL A 21 -13.86 -18.81 -3.64
CA VAL A 21 -15.28 -18.50 -3.39
C VAL A 21 -16.19 -19.53 -4.05
N ALA A 22 -15.92 -19.88 -5.32
CA ALA A 22 -16.67 -20.92 -6.02
C ALA A 22 -16.55 -22.29 -5.32
N GLY A 23 -15.39 -22.61 -4.75
CA GLY A 23 -15.19 -23.81 -3.95
C GLY A 23 -16.01 -23.82 -2.65
N LEU A 24 -16.07 -22.70 -1.95
CA LEU A 24 -16.85 -22.54 -0.72
C LEU A 24 -18.37 -22.60 -0.95
N ASP A 25 -18.84 -22.20 -2.13
CA ASP A 25 -20.27 -22.26 -2.50
C ASP A 25 -20.71 -23.65 -3.00
N ARG A 26 -19.77 -24.60 -3.10
CA ARG A 26 -20.06 -25.96 -3.55
C ARG A 26 -20.90 -26.72 -2.53
N GLU A 27 -22.04 -27.26 -2.98
CA GLU A 27 -22.83 -28.19 -2.17
C GLU A 27 -22.00 -29.41 -1.74
N GLY A 28 -22.15 -29.81 -0.48
CA GLY A 28 -21.46 -31.01 0.06
C GLY A 28 -19.98 -30.82 0.37
N ILE A 29 -19.47 -29.59 0.44
CA ILE A 29 -18.13 -29.31 0.99
C ILE A 29 -18.02 -29.80 2.43
N GLY A 30 -16.93 -30.50 2.75
CA GLY A 30 -16.63 -30.93 4.12
C GLY A 30 -16.13 -29.77 4.98
N LEU A 31 -16.35 -29.81 6.29
CA LEU A 31 -15.94 -28.74 7.21
C LEU A 31 -14.43 -28.43 7.11
N ASP A 32 -13.59 -29.46 7.12
CA ASP A 32 -12.13 -29.29 7.04
C ASP A 32 -11.70 -28.68 5.70
N GLU A 33 -12.36 -29.06 4.59
CA GLU A 33 -12.12 -28.48 3.26
C GLU A 33 -12.56 -27.01 3.21
N ALA A 34 -13.70 -26.67 3.82
CA ALA A 34 -14.19 -25.30 3.91
C ALA A 34 -13.25 -24.41 4.73
N ILE A 35 -12.74 -24.91 5.86
CA ILE A 35 -11.76 -24.18 6.69
C ILE A 35 -10.47 -23.94 5.88
N ALA A 36 -9.94 -24.97 5.22
CA ALA A 36 -8.72 -24.85 4.43
C ALA A 36 -8.87 -23.85 3.26
N LEU A 37 -10.02 -23.85 2.57
CA LEU A 37 -10.31 -22.87 1.52
C LEU A 37 -10.44 -21.45 2.09
N PHE A 38 -11.08 -21.29 3.24
CA PHE A 38 -11.22 -20.00 3.89
C PHE A 38 -9.85 -19.41 4.30
N GLU A 39 -8.98 -20.22 4.92
CA GLU A 39 -7.63 -19.80 5.29
C GLU A 39 -6.82 -19.34 4.08
N GLN A 40 -6.86 -20.12 2.99
CA GLN A 40 -6.25 -19.73 1.72
C GLN A 40 -6.82 -18.42 1.17
N GLY A 41 -8.14 -18.22 1.29
CA GLY A 41 -8.80 -16.99 0.86
C GLY A 41 -8.32 -15.76 1.64
N ILE A 42 -8.15 -15.88 2.96
CA ILE A 42 -7.64 -14.79 3.80
C ILE A 42 -6.19 -14.43 3.43
N GLU A 43 -5.33 -15.44 3.18
CA GLU A 43 -3.96 -15.22 2.75
C GLU A 43 -3.90 -14.45 1.42
N ARG A 44 -4.63 -14.92 0.41
CA ARG A 44 -4.67 -14.29 -0.93
C ARG A 44 -5.27 -12.88 -0.89
N LEU A 45 -6.28 -12.65 -0.05
CA LEU A 45 -6.84 -11.31 0.16
C LEU A 45 -5.81 -10.36 0.76
N GLY A 46 -4.99 -10.83 1.70
CA GLY A 46 -3.89 -10.06 2.27
C GLY A 46 -2.84 -9.65 1.24
N GLU A 47 -2.45 -10.58 0.37
CA GLU A 47 -1.50 -10.34 -0.72
C GLU A 47 -2.03 -9.30 -1.71
N ALA A 48 -3.28 -9.45 -2.17
CA ALA A 48 -3.93 -8.50 -3.07
C ALA A 48 -4.03 -7.09 -2.46
N ARG A 49 -4.34 -7.01 -1.15
CA ARG A 49 -4.43 -5.73 -0.43
C ARG A 49 -3.06 -5.04 -0.36
N ASN A 50 -1.99 -5.78 -0.03
CA ASN A 50 -0.63 -5.23 0.01
C ASN A 50 -0.17 -4.72 -1.36
N TRP A 51 -0.51 -5.44 -2.43
CA TRP A 51 -0.22 -5.01 -3.78
C TRP A 51 -0.92 -3.69 -4.12
N LEU A 52 -2.22 -3.58 -3.77
CA LEU A 52 -3.01 -2.35 -3.99
C LEU A 52 -2.45 -1.16 -3.21
N GLU A 53 -2.04 -1.34 -1.95
CA GLU A 53 -1.44 -0.25 -1.18
C GLU A 53 -0.11 0.21 -1.80
N THR A 54 0.70 -0.73 -2.30
CA THR A 54 1.94 -0.40 -3.02
C THR A 54 1.65 0.36 -4.31
N ALA A 55 0.61 -0.02 -5.05
CA ALA A 55 0.19 0.67 -6.27
C ALA A 55 -0.35 2.08 -5.96
N SER A 56 -1.18 2.23 -4.91
CA SER A 56 -1.71 3.52 -4.46
C SER A 56 -0.60 4.48 -4.08
N GLY A 57 0.36 4.04 -3.26
CA GLY A 57 1.48 4.89 -2.86
C GLY A 57 2.30 5.40 -4.05
N ARG A 58 2.51 4.57 -5.08
CA ARG A 58 3.17 5.00 -6.32
C ARG A 58 2.36 6.05 -7.08
N VAL A 59 1.03 5.92 -7.12
CA VAL A 59 0.15 6.90 -7.74
C VAL A 59 0.19 8.22 -6.97
N GLU A 60 0.17 8.17 -5.64
CA GLU A 60 0.28 9.34 -4.76
C GLU A 60 1.62 10.08 -4.97
N GLU A 61 2.74 9.37 -5.02
CA GLU A 61 4.06 9.94 -5.32
C GLU A 61 4.09 10.64 -6.70
N LEU A 62 3.46 10.04 -7.72
CA LEU A 62 3.36 10.61 -9.06
C LEU A 62 2.50 11.88 -9.07
N ILE A 63 1.39 11.89 -8.31
CA ILE A 63 0.53 13.07 -8.19
C ILE A 63 1.31 14.19 -7.49
N ALA A 64 1.92 13.94 -6.33
CA ALA A 64 2.68 14.93 -5.56
C ALA A 64 3.86 15.52 -6.35
N SER A 65 4.59 14.67 -7.09
CA SER A 65 5.67 15.13 -7.98
C SER A 65 5.18 15.95 -9.18
N SER A 66 3.97 15.66 -9.70
CA SER A 66 3.37 16.40 -10.80
C SER A 66 2.78 17.76 -10.39
N THR A 67 2.32 17.90 -9.14
CA THR A 67 1.79 19.16 -8.60
C THR A 67 2.89 20.11 -8.10
N GLY A 68 4.13 19.64 -8.02
CA GLY A 68 5.29 20.42 -7.58
C GLY A 68 5.36 20.62 -6.06
N GLU A 69 4.65 19.81 -5.28
CA GLU A 69 4.69 19.85 -3.82
C GLU A 69 6.00 19.20 -3.34
N LEU A 70 6.97 20.03 -2.97
CA LEU A 70 8.23 19.58 -2.39
C LEU A 70 8.00 19.17 -0.94
N GLU A 71 7.93 17.87 -0.66
CA GLU A 71 7.97 17.39 0.73
C GLU A 71 9.38 17.58 1.32
N ALA A 72 9.47 18.42 2.35
CA ALA A 72 10.69 18.57 3.14
C ALA A 72 10.89 17.31 3.99
N ARG A 73 11.74 16.39 3.54
CA ARG A 73 12.21 15.28 4.39
C ARG A 73 13.42 15.74 5.21
N PRO A 74 13.49 15.41 6.51
CA PRO A 74 14.66 15.67 7.32
C PRO A 74 15.90 15.07 6.66
N LEU A 75 16.92 15.89 6.45
CA LEU A 75 18.21 15.43 5.96
C LEU A 75 18.90 14.67 7.10
N GLU A 76 19.12 13.37 6.91
CA GLU A 76 19.83 12.53 7.87
C GLU A 76 21.26 13.07 8.06
N GLY A 77 21.55 13.59 9.25
CA GLY A 77 22.89 14.08 9.62
C GLY A 77 23.03 15.59 9.85
N VAL A 78 21.95 16.38 9.84
CA VAL A 78 22.00 17.78 10.30
C VAL A 78 21.29 17.87 11.65
N GLU A 79 22.05 17.86 12.74
CA GLU A 79 21.57 18.31 14.04
C GLU A 79 21.06 19.75 13.89
N ALA A 80 19.79 19.97 14.21
CA ALA A 80 19.19 21.30 14.17
C ALA A 80 19.98 22.22 15.12
N PRO A 81 20.49 23.38 14.68
CA PRO A 81 21.05 24.34 15.60
C PRO A 81 19.91 24.86 16.49
N ASP A 82 20.12 24.74 17.81
CA ASP A 82 19.24 25.21 18.88
C ASP A 82 19.06 26.73 18.78
N GLY A 83 18.13 27.15 17.92
CA GLY A 83 17.81 28.55 17.66
C GLY A 83 16.53 28.92 18.39
N LYS A 84 16.64 29.25 19.67
CA LYS A 84 15.57 29.93 20.41
C LYS A 84 15.19 31.20 19.63
N PRO A 85 13.90 31.46 19.32
CA PRO A 85 13.54 32.63 18.54
C PRO A 85 13.89 33.89 19.34
N GLU A 86 14.86 34.67 18.86
CA GLU A 86 15.13 36.00 19.38
C GLU A 86 13.98 36.91 18.98
N ASP A 87 13.23 37.35 19.99
CA ASP A 87 12.18 38.34 19.92
C ASP A 87 12.73 39.67 19.39
N ARG A 88 12.61 39.88 18.08
CA ARG A 88 12.70 41.22 17.49
C ARG A 88 11.35 41.93 17.68
N SER A 89 11.03 42.28 18.93
CA SER A 89 10.05 43.34 19.18
C SER A 89 10.71 44.68 18.83
N GLU A 90 10.31 45.17 17.66
CA GLU A 90 10.10 46.57 17.29
C GLU A 90 11.12 47.61 17.78
N ARG A 91 12.00 47.99 16.83
CA ARG A 91 12.47 49.37 16.75
C ARG A 91 11.28 50.28 16.45
N GLU A 92 11.03 51.25 17.33
CA GLU A 92 10.95 52.71 17.12
C GLU A 92 9.97 53.39 18.10
N PRO A 93 10.07 54.72 18.33
CA PRO A 93 10.97 55.70 17.69
C PRO A 93 12.09 56.27 18.58
#